data_AF-A0A7J2VWD4-F1
#
_entry.id   AF-A0A7J2VWD4-F1
#
_cell.length_a   1.000
_cell.length_b   1.000
_cell.length_c   1.000
_cell.angle_alpha   90.00
_cell.angle_beta   90.00
_cell.angle_gamma   90.00
#
_symmetry.space_group_name_H-M   'P 1'
#
loop_
_entity.id
_entity.type
_entity.pdbx_description
1 polymer ?
#
loop_
_entity_poly.entity_id
_entity_poly.type
_entity_poly.pdbx_seq_one_letter_code
_entity_poly.pdbx_strand_id
1 'polypeptide(L)'
;MSYTIRIPKKYFYRLKEICQNYSSYRECIMKEIEKRYNFKIYNAEKPHDMRIHENINPKPIHIIIYKKENDNLEELAKRLNKTKYELIMSLFE
;
A
#
# COMPACT_ATOMS: atom_id res chain seq x y z
N MET A 1 -8.36 -13.68 -4.32
CA MET A 1 -8.84 -12.57 -5.18
C MET A 1 -7.80 -11.46 -5.09
N SER A 2 -7.46 -10.75 -6.17
CA SER A 2 -6.65 -9.52 -6.05
C SER A 2 -7.54 -8.41 -5.48
N TYR A 3 -6.94 -7.53 -4.69
CA TYR A 3 -7.64 -6.40 -4.08
C TYR A 3 -6.99 -5.11 -4.56
N THR A 4 -7.77 -4.16 -5.03
CA THR A 4 -7.24 -2.88 -5.51
C THR A 4 -7.73 -1.77 -4.59
N ILE A 5 -6.79 -1.00 -4.05
CA ILE A 5 -7.12 0.22 -3.31
C ILE A 5 -6.90 1.43 -4.19
N ARG A 6 -7.89 2.32 -4.17
CA ARG A 6 -7.77 3.65 -4.75
C ARG A 6 -7.38 4.63 -3.66
N ILE A 7 -6.18 5.19 -3.76
CA ILE A 7 -5.74 6.30 -2.93
C ILE A 7 -6.23 7.61 -3.59
N PRO A 8 -7.06 8.42 -2.90
CA PRO A 8 -7.52 9.69 -3.42
C PRO A 8 -6.38 10.68 -3.73
N LYS A 9 -6.60 11.55 -4.74
CA LYS A 9 -5.64 12.58 -5.16
C LYS A 9 -5.16 13.49 -4.01
N LYS A 10 -6.00 13.75 -3.00
CA LYS A 10 -5.65 14.59 -1.84
C LYS A 10 -4.45 14.06 -1.05
N TYR A 11 -4.18 12.76 -1.10
CA TYR A 11 -3.03 12.15 -0.42
C TYR A 11 -1.81 11.98 -1.33
N PHE A 12 -1.85 12.45 -2.58
CA PHE A 12 -0.79 12.22 -3.55
C PHE A 12 0.58 12.72 -3.07
N TYR A 13 0.66 13.95 -2.56
CA TYR A 13 1.92 14.52 -2.10
C TYR A 13 2.47 13.79 -0.87
N ARG A 14 1.61 13.50 0.11
CA ARG A 14 1.97 12.75 1.31
C ARG A 14 2.44 11.33 0.98
N LEU A 15 1.75 10.66 0.05
CA LEU A 15 2.16 9.36 -0.45
C LEU A 15 3.52 9.43 -1.15
N LYS A 16 3.77 10.46 -1.98
CA LYS A 16 5.05 10.65 -2.66
C LYS A 16 6.20 10.85 -1.67
N GLU A 17 5.96 11.60 -0.60
CA GLU A 17 6.92 11.84 0.47
C GLU A 17 7.26 10.55 1.26
N ILE A 18 6.23 9.84 1.73
CA ILE A 18 6.41 8.56 2.45
C ILE A 18 7.12 7.54 1.55
N CYS A 19 6.76 7.51 0.28
CA CYS A 19 7.24 6.49 -0.65
C CYS A 19 8.51 6.86 -1.41
N GLN A 20 9.14 8.01 -1.14
CA GLN A 20 10.28 8.53 -1.92
C GLN A 20 11.47 7.57 -2.03
N ASN A 21 11.67 6.70 -1.03
CA ASN A 21 12.79 5.76 -0.95
C ASN A 21 12.46 4.35 -1.48
N TYR A 22 11.28 4.17 -2.09
CA TYR A 22 10.82 2.86 -2.57
C TYR A 22 10.76 2.78 -4.09
N SER A 23 10.74 1.57 -4.62
CA SER A 23 10.68 1.37 -6.08
C SER A 23 9.25 1.52 -6.61
N SER A 24 8.24 1.09 -5.83
CA SER A 24 6.83 1.17 -6.20
C SER A 24 5.92 1.59 -5.05
N TYR A 25 4.75 2.17 -5.38
CA TYR A 25 3.73 2.50 -4.38
C TYR A 25 3.21 1.24 -3.65
N ARG A 26 3.11 0.10 -4.34
CA ARG A 26 2.77 -1.19 -3.72
C ARG A 26 3.78 -1.59 -2.65
N GLU A 27 5.07 -1.56 -2.99
CA GLU A 27 6.15 -1.90 -2.06
C GLU A 27 6.13 -0.99 -0.84
N CYS A 28 6.08 0.32 -1.08
CA CYS A 28 6.02 1.32 -0.02
C CYS A 28 4.88 1.04 0.97
N ILE A 29 3.64 0.92 0.47
CA ILE A 29 2.48 0.74 1.34
C ILE A 29 2.55 -0.56 2.13
N MET A 30 2.98 -1.65 1.49
CA MET A 30 3.13 -2.92 2.22
C MET A 30 4.18 -2.79 3.31
N LYS A 31 5.40 -2.33 2.98
CA LYS A 31 6.48 -2.19 3.97
C LYS A 31 6.17 -1.20 5.09
N GLU A 32 5.45 -0.12 4.82
CA GLU A 32 5.04 0.83 5.85
C GLU A 32 4.00 0.22 6.81
N ILE A 33 3.08 -0.63 6.32
CA ILE A 33 2.18 -1.41 7.19
C ILE A 33 2.99 -2.42 7.99
N GLU A 34 3.94 -3.12 7.36
CA GLU A 34 4.80 -4.09 8.06
C GLU A 34 5.55 -3.43 9.22
N LYS A 35 6.11 -2.24 9.01
CA LYS A 35 6.79 -1.46 10.06
C LYS A 35 5.84 -1.03 11.17
N ARG A 36 4.66 -0.51 10.80
CA ARG A 36 3.71 0.04 11.77
C ARG A 36 3.11 -1.04 12.68
N TYR A 37 2.85 -2.23 12.15
CA TYR A 37 2.16 -3.30 12.87
C TYR A 37 3.05 -4.52 13.16
N ASN A 38 4.34 -4.45 12.82
CA ASN A 38 5.32 -5.53 12.96
C ASN A 38 4.83 -6.88 12.40
N PHE A 39 4.19 -6.85 11.22
CA PHE A 39 3.56 -8.01 10.60
C PHE A 39 3.95 -8.12 9.12
N LYS A 40 4.47 -9.26 8.69
CA LYS A 40 5.00 -9.44 7.33
C LYS A 40 3.88 -9.67 6.31
N ILE A 41 3.82 -8.83 5.27
CA ILE A 41 2.79 -8.81 4.23
C ILE A 41 3.39 -8.84 2.83
N TYR A 42 4.46 -8.07 2.59
CA TYR A 42 4.98 -7.80 1.25
C TYR A 42 5.54 -9.06 0.59
N ASN A 43 5.18 -9.29 -0.67
CA ASN A 43 5.81 -10.31 -1.50
C ASN A 43 6.52 -9.69 -2.73
N ALA A 44 7.84 -9.86 -2.78
CA ALA A 44 8.75 -9.35 -3.80
C ALA A 44 8.80 -10.21 -5.08
N GLU A 45 8.25 -11.44 -5.07
CA GLU A 45 8.27 -12.35 -6.23
C GLU A 45 7.46 -11.85 -7.43
N LYS A 46 6.68 -10.77 -7.26
CA LYS A 46 5.85 -10.19 -8.33
C LYS A 46 6.42 -8.86 -8.83
N PRO A 47 6.31 -8.59 -10.15
CA PRO A 47 6.85 -7.39 -10.75
C PRO A 47 6.38 -6.11 -10.03
N HIS A 48 7.25 -5.12 -9.99
CA HIS A 48 6.96 -3.79 -9.44
C HIS A 48 6.13 -2.98 -10.45
N ASP A 49 4.93 -3.46 -10.75
CA ASP A 49 3.93 -2.64 -11.43
C ASP A 49 3.62 -1.45 -10.49
N MET A 50 3.67 -0.21 -11.00
CA MET A 50 3.50 1.08 -10.27
C MET A 50 4.78 1.73 -9.72
N ARG A 51 5.76 1.97 -10.61
CA ARG A 51 6.95 2.77 -10.27
C ARG A 51 6.59 4.19 -9.87
N ILE A 52 7.26 4.70 -8.83
CA ILE A 52 6.96 6.01 -8.23
C ILE A 52 7.36 7.16 -9.15
N HIS A 53 8.47 6.99 -9.88
CA HIS A 53 9.11 8.00 -10.71
C HIS A 53 8.34 8.34 -12.00
N GLU A 54 7.37 7.53 -12.41
CA GLU A 54 6.59 7.74 -13.63
C GLU A 54 5.44 8.75 -13.42
N ASN A 55 5.10 9.08 -12.17
CA ASN A 55 3.94 9.90 -11.84
C ASN A 55 4.33 11.24 -11.21
N ILE A 56 4.51 12.25 -12.07
CA ILE A 56 4.81 13.64 -11.64
C ILE A 56 3.53 14.38 -11.26
N ASN A 57 2.41 14.12 -11.96
CA ASN A 57 1.16 14.86 -11.79
C ASN A 57 0.26 14.25 -10.70
N PRO A 58 -0.40 15.08 -9.86
CA PRO A 58 -1.27 14.57 -8.83
C PRO A 58 -2.51 13.91 -9.41
N LYS A 59 -2.62 12.60 -9.24
CA LYS A 59 -3.75 11.78 -9.69
C LYS A 59 -4.08 10.70 -8.65
N PRO A 60 -5.30 10.15 -8.67
CA PRO A 60 -5.60 8.97 -7.86
C PRO A 60 -4.64 7.83 -8.21
N ILE A 61 -4.09 7.18 -7.19
CA ILE A 61 -3.17 6.05 -7.37
C ILE A 61 -3.93 4.78 -7.02
N HIS A 62 -3.94 3.84 -7.96
CA HIS A 62 -4.53 2.54 -7.77
C HIS A 62 -3.41 1.56 -7.41
N ILE A 63 -3.50 0.95 -6.24
CA ILE A 63 -2.54 -0.05 -5.77
C ILE A 63 -3.18 -1.41 -5.86
N ILE A 64 -2.57 -2.30 -6.64
CA ILE A 64 -3.00 -3.69 -6.78
C ILE A 64 -2.27 -4.50 -5.72
N ILE A 65 -3.05 -5.21 -4.90
CA ILE A 65 -2.60 -6.09 -3.84
C ILE A 65 -2.91 -7.51 -4.31
N TYR A 66 -1.86 -8.31 -4.47
CA TYR A 66 -2.02 -9.67 -4.98
C TYR A 66 -2.55 -10.61 -3.90
N LYS A 67 -3.07 -11.77 -4.31
CA LYS A 67 -3.72 -12.76 -3.43
C LYS A 67 -2.99 -12.97 -2.09
N LYS A 68 -1.71 -13.35 -2.11
CA LYS A 68 -0.93 -13.64 -0.88
C LYS A 68 -0.82 -12.43 0.05
N GLU A 69 -0.56 -11.25 -0.49
CA GLU A 69 -0.48 -10.00 0.27
C GLU A 69 -1.84 -9.61 0.82
N ASN A 70 -2.90 -9.82 0.04
CA ASN A 70 -4.27 -9.56 0.44
C ASN A 70 -4.70 -10.48 1.59
N ASP A 71 -4.34 -11.76 1.54
CA ASP A 71 -4.66 -12.74 2.57
C ASP A 71 -3.97 -12.37 3.90
N ASN A 72 -2.67 -12.00 3.85
CA ASN A 72 -1.91 -11.51 5.00
C ASN A 72 -2.48 -10.19 5.56
N LEU A 73 -2.84 -9.25 4.68
CA LEU A 73 -3.44 -7.97 5.08
C LEU A 73 -4.82 -8.17 5.70
N GLU A 74 -5.60 -9.13 5.20
CA GLU A 74 -6.90 -9.49 5.76
C GLU A 74 -6.78 -10.12 7.15
N GLU A 75 -5.78 -10.98 7.35
CA GLU A 75 -5.47 -11.53 8.67
C GLU A 75 -5.13 -10.41 9.66
N LEU A 76 -4.26 -9.47 9.27
CA LEU A 76 -3.92 -8.31 10.09
C LEU A 76 -5.16 -7.45 10.40
N ALA A 77 -6.01 -7.20 9.40
CA ALA A 77 -7.24 -6.44 9.53
C ALA A 77 -8.19 -7.08 10.56
N LYS A 78 -8.37 -8.41 10.50
CA LYS A 78 -9.17 -9.16 11.47
C LYS A 78 -8.62 -9.07 12.89
N ARG A 79 -7.29 -9.22 13.06
CA ARG A 79 -6.63 -9.11 14.38
C ARG A 79 -6.84 -7.74 15.03
N LEU A 80 -6.90 -6.69 14.22
CA LEU A 80 -7.03 -5.30 14.68
C LEU A 80 -8.49 -4.80 14.69
N ASN A 81 -9.45 -5.64 14.31
CA ASN A 81 -10.86 -5.27 14.11
C ASN A 81 -11.03 -4.02 13.22
N LYS A 82 -10.22 -3.92 12.17
CA LYS A 82 -10.23 -2.84 11.18
C LYS A 82 -10.47 -3.40 9.79
N THR A 83 -10.86 -2.56 8.86
CA THR A 83 -10.89 -2.91 7.43
C THR A 83 -9.51 -2.76 6.79
N LYS A 84 -9.27 -3.50 5.69
CA LYS A 84 -8.04 -3.36 4.89
C LYS A 84 -7.83 -1.92 4.39
N TYR A 85 -8.93 -1.24 4.07
CA TYR A 85 -8.91 0.15 3.65
C TYR A 85 -8.45 1.08 4.78
N GLU A 86 -8.98 0.92 6.00
CA GLU A 86 -8.56 1.71 7.16
C GLU A 86 -7.09 1.50 7.51
N LEU A 87 -6.59 0.26 7.44
CA LEU A 87 -5.17 -0.01 7.66
C LEU A 87 -4.28 0.78 6.71
N ILE A 88 -4.63 0.79 5.42
CA ILE A 88 -3.85 1.49 4.39
C ILE A 88 -4.04 3.00 4.49
N MET A 89 -5.25 3.48 4.76
CA MET A 89 -5.51 4.91 4.95
C MET A 89 -4.84 5.47 6.19
N SER A 90 -4.65 4.67 7.24
CA SER A 90 -3.95 5.11 8.46
C SER A 90 -2.53 5.60 8.17
N LEU A 91 -1.88 5.15 7.09
CA LEU A 91 -0.56 5.63 6.70
C LEU A 91 -0.54 7.13 6.33
N PHE A 92 -1.69 7.69 5.99
CA PHE A 92 -1.86 9.09 5.57
C PHE A 92 -2.58 9.96 6.60
N GLU A 93 -2.88 9.44 7.79
CA GLU A 93 -3.26 10.20 8.98
C GLU A 93 -2.00 10.75 9.65
#